data_AF-A0A0B0P8T0-F1
#
_entry.id   AF-A0A0B0P8T0-F1
#
_cell.length_a   1.000
_cell.length_b   1.000
_cell.length_c   1.000
_cell.angle_alpha   90.00
_cell.angle_beta   90.00
_cell.angle_gamma   90.00
#
_symmetry.space_group_name_H-M   'P 1'
#
loop_
_entity.id
_entity.type
_entity.pdbx_description
1 polymer ?
#
loop_
_entity_poly.entity_id
_entity_poly.type
_entity_poly.pdbx_seq_one_letter_code
_entity_poly.pdbx_strand_id
1 'polypeptide(L)'
;MWLDSGIQRKERTVSELEQAAGKNKNSRTQQGRKLFDITHRKKDGSPMTSEAGEIIDKLKIKRRYEAIASSDSSFNLGDINNRIITEVLGPESSQQYMPTGSQDQAEVQRLRDQMAHMQVSTVEQIAQLKVEAAAREAEQNRKYNELHL
;
A
#
# COMPACT_ATOMS: atom_id res chain seq x y z
N MET A 1 61.32 -53.79 9.51
CA MET A 1 61.54 -52.33 9.70
C MET A 1 60.28 -51.66 9.14
N TRP A 2 59.32 -51.24 9.96
CA TRP A 2 59.20 -49.90 10.61
C TRP A 2 59.38 -48.77 9.59
N LEU A 3 58.54 -47.74 9.41
CA LEU A 3 57.13 -47.36 9.67
C LEU A 3 56.97 -46.00 8.90
N ASP A 4 55.75 -45.48 8.74
CA ASP A 4 55.46 -44.03 8.52
C ASP A 4 55.57 -43.34 7.14
N SER A 5 55.01 -43.91 6.07
CA SER A 5 54.72 -43.11 4.84
C SER A 5 53.22 -42.92 4.51
N GLY A 6 52.32 -43.43 5.37
CA GLY A 6 50.88 -43.38 5.15
C GLY A 6 50.16 -42.16 5.73
N ILE A 7 50.69 -41.59 6.82
CA ILE A 7 49.97 -40.59 7.62
C ILE A 7 50.21 -39.16 7.10
N GLN A 8 51.41 -38.83 6.62
CA GLN A 8 51.70 -37.47 6.14
C GLN A 8 51.04 -37.10 4.79
N ARG A 9 50.59 -38.07 3.99
CA ARG A 9 49.93 -37.80 2.70
C ARG A 9 48.43 -37.55 2.82
N LYS A 10 47.80 -37.93 3.95
CA LYS A 10 46.40 -37.62 4.20
C LYS A 10 46.19 -36.31 4.96
N GLU A 11 47.17 -35.82 5.71
CA GLU A 11 47.06 -34.49 6.34
C GLU A 11 47.45 -33.34 5.40
N ARG A 12 48.44 -33.54 4.51
CA ARG A 12 48.86 -32.49 3.55
C ARG A 12 47.75 -32.13 2.55
N THR A 13 46.88 -33.09 2.19
CA THR A 13 45.78 -32.85 1.25
C THR A 13 44.57 -32.17 1.89
N VAL A 14 44.30 -32.41 3.17
CA VAL A 14 43.18 -31.74 3.86
C VAL A 14 43.55 -30.27 4.12
N SER A 15 44.80 -29.97 4.48
CA SER A 15 45.26 -28.58 4.65
C SER A 15 45.31 -27.78 3.34
N GLU A 16 45.63 -28.39 2.19
CA GLU A 16 45.55 -27.72 0.88
C GLU A 16 44.11 -27.52 0.39
N LEU A 17 43.20 -28.47 0.67
CA LEU A 17 41.78 -28.34 0.33
C LEU A 17 41.04 -27.34 1.23
N GLU A 18 41.42 -27.21 2.50
CA GLU A 18 40.86 -26.21 3.42
C GLU A 18 41.38 -24.79 3.10
N GLN A 19 42.62 -24.64 2.63
CA GLN A 19 43.15 -23.36 2.12
C GLN A 19 42.59 -22.97 0.74
N ALA A 20 42.14 -23.93 -0.07
CA ALA A 20 41.50 -23.66 -1.37
C ALA A 20 40.03 -23.21 -1.24
N ALA A 21 39.36 -23.50 -0.12
CA ALA A 21 37.99 -23.04 0.16
C ALA A 21 37.90 -21.52 0.50
N GLY A 22 39.04 -20.82 0.61
CA GLY A 22 39.10 -19.40 0.91
C GLY A 22 39.11 -18.46 -0.30
N LYS A 23 39.05 -18.96 -1.54
CA LYS A 23 39.33 -18.16 -2.74
C LYS A 23 38.33 -18.36 -3.88
N ASN A 24 37.04 -18.32 -3.58
CA ASN A 24 36.04 -17.92 -4.58
C ASN A 24 35.03 -16.96 -3.96
N LYS A 25 35.45 -15.71 -3.80
CA LYS A 25 34.51 -14.58 -3.67
C LYS A 25 34.42 -13.89 -5.02
N ASN A 26 33.91 -14.63 -5.99
CA ASN A 26 32.90 -14.21 -6.95
C ASN A 26 32.80 -12.68 -7.20
N SER A 27 33.05 -12.28 -8.45
CA SER A 27 32.79 -10.95 -9.01
C SER A 27 31.38 -10.37 -8.70
N ARG A 28 30.44 -11.21 -8.25
CA ARG A 28 29.09 -10.84 -7.81
C ARG A 28 29.06 -10.14 -6.44
N THR A 29 29.99 -10.43 -5.52
CA THR A 29 30.06 -9.71 -4.24
C THR A 29 30.75 -8.36 -4.34
N GLN A 30 31.69 -8.16 -5.26
CA GLN A 30 32.28 -6.83 -5.45
C GLN A 30 31.29 -5.83 -6.03
N GLN A 31 30.46 -6.21 -7.01
CA GLN A 31 29.44 -5.29 -7.54
C GLN A 31 28.36 -4.99 -6.50
N GLY A 32 27.87 -5.99 -5.78
CA GLY A 32 26.88 -5.79 -4.71
C GLY A 32 27.45 -4.96 -3.55
N ARG A 33 28.69 -5.22 -3.12
CA ARG A 33 29.36 -4.43 -2.08
C ARG A 33 29.72 -3.03 -2.55
N LYS A 34 30.12 -2.86 -3.81
CA LYS A 34 30.42 -1.54 -4.41
C LYS A 34 29.14 -0.71 -4.54
N LEU A 35 28.03 -1.31 -4.97
CA LEU A 35 26.73 -0.63 -4.98
C LEU A 35 26.31 -0.24 -3.57
N PHE A 36 26.42 -1.17 -2.61
CA PHE A 36 26.13 -0.89 -1.21
C PHE A 36 27.02 0.20 -0.62
N ASP A 37 28.32 0.19 -0.91
CA ASP A 37 29.26 1.21 -0.46
C ASP A 37 28.98 2.58 -1.13
N ILE A 38 28.51 2.61 -2.38
CA ILE A 38 28.13 3.85 -3.09
C ILE A 38 26.83 4.44 -2.51
N THR A 39 25.85 3.61 -2.13
CA THR A 39 24.55 4.07 -1.63
C THR A 39 24.50 4.28 -0.11
N HIS A 40 25.32 3.55 0.66
CA HIS A 40 25.31 3.54 2.12
C HIS A 40 26.61 4.06 2.77
N ARG A 41 27.43 4.83 2.05
CA ARG A 41 28.54 5.59 2.63
C ARG A 41 28.41 7.08 2.35
N LYS A 42 28.97 7.89 3.24
CA LYS A 42 29.08 9.34 3.10
C LYS A 42 30.20 9.69 2.12
N LYS A 43 30.26 10.96 1.67
CA LYS A 43 31.24 11.44 0.67
C LYS A 43 32.71 11.32 1.12
N ASP A 44 32.95 11.30 2.43
CA ASP A 44 34.24 11.06 3.09
C ASP A 44 34.61 9.57 3.19
N GLY A 45 33.74 8.65 2.75
CA GLY A 45 33.98 7.21 2.77
C GLY A 45 33.57 6.52 4.07
N SER A 46 33.12 7.26 5.08
CA SER A 46 32.60 6.71 6.33
C SER A 46 31.28 5.94 6.11
N PRO A 47 31.03 4.81 6.82
CA PRO A 47 29.76 4.09 6.72
C PRO A 47 28.61 5.00 7.17
N MET A 48 27.54 5.05 6.37
CA MET A 48 26.32 5.76 6.74
C MET A 48 25.64 4.98 7.87
N THR A 49 25.09 5.69 8.86
CA THR A 49 24.33 5.06 9.94
C THR A 49 23.09 4.38 9.34
N SER A 50 22.73 3.20 9.85
CA SER A 50 21.60 2.40 9.33
C SER A 50 20.30 3.20 9.29
N GLU A 51 20.06 4.04 10.29
CA GLU A 51 18.91 4.95 10.38
C GLU A 51 18.89 6.01 9.26
N ALA A 52 20.03 6.61 8.94
CA ALA A 52 20.11 7.62 7.88
C ALA A 52 19.85 7.01 6.48
N GLY A 53 20.25 5.75 6.26
CA GLY A 53 19.92 5.01 5.03
C GLY A 53 18.42 4.75 4.89
N GLU A 54 17.77 4.31 5.97
CA GLU A 54 16.34 4.03 6.00
C GLU A 54 15.48 5.29 5.73
N ILE A 55 15.89 6.45 6.28
CA ILE A 55 15.22 7.74 6.06
C ILE A 55 15.25 8.14 4.58
N ILE A 56 16.40 7.97 3.90
CA ILE A 56 16.54 8.29 2.47
C ILE A 56 15.60 7.43 1.61
N ASP A 57 15.49 6.14 1.92
CA ASP A 57 14.65 5.23 1.16
C ASP A 57 13.15 5.48 1.40
N LYS A 58 12.76 5.82 2.64
CA LYS A 58 11.38 6.27 2.95
C LYS A 58 11.00 7.55 2.18
N LEU A 59 11.92 8.53 2.09
CA LEU A 59 11.67 9.78 1.36
C LEU A 59 11.54 9.56 -0.15
N LYS A 60 12.33 8.65 -0.75
CA LYS A 60 12.22 8.30 -2.17
C LYS A 60 10.88 7.64 -2.52
N ILE A 61 10.37 6.78 -1.63
CA ILE A 61 9.07 6.13 -1.79
C ILE A 61 7.95 7.19 -1.76
N LYS A 62 7.97 8.11 -0.78
CA LYS A 62 6.96 9.21 -0.66
C LYS A 62 6.88 10.07 -1.94
N ARG A 63 8.02 10.44 -2.54
CA ARG A 63 8.08 11.24 -3.77
C ARG A 63 7.42 10.55 -4.98
N ARG A 64 7.48 9.22 -5.07
CA ARG A 64 6.81 8.46 -6.15
C ARG A 64 5.30 8.49 -6.03
N TYR A 65 4.75 8.45 -4.82
CA TYR A 65 3.31 8.56 -4.59
C TYR A 65 2.79 9.98 -4.86
N GLU A 66 3.54 11.01 -4.47
CA GLU A 66 3.16 12.41 -4.72
C GLU A 66 3.21 12.79 -6.22
N ALA A 67 4.13 12.22 -6.99
CA ALA A 67 4.23 12.48 -8.44
C ALA A 67 3.04 11.92 -9.24
N ILE A 68 2.49 10.78 -8.82
CA ILE A 68 1.30 10.18 -9.44
C ILE A 68 0.06 11.05 -9.14
N ALA A 69 -0.08 11.51 -7.89
CA ALA A 69 -1.17 12.42 -7.52
C ALA A 69 -1.10 13.79 -8.23
N SER A 70 0.10 14.27 -8.55
CA SER A 70 0.31 15.57 -9.21
C SER A 70 0.14 15.53 -10.74
N SER A 71 0.24 14.36 -11.39
CA SER A 71 0.16 14.26 -12.86
C SER A 71 -1.26 14.03 -13.38
N ASP A 72 -2.19 13.60 -12.52
CA ASP A 72 -3.58 13.33 -12.90
C ASP A 72 -4.52 14.56 -12.80
N SER A 73 -4.03 15.71 -12.32
CA SER A 73 -4.90 16.88 -12.06
C SER A 73 -4.85 17.96 -13.15
N SER A 74 -4.23 17.72 -14.30
CA SER A 74 -4.18 18.72 -15.39
C SER A 74 -5.34 18.65 -16.37
N PHE A 75 -6.51 18.15 -15.95
CA PHE A 75 -7.72 18.25 -16.74
C PHE A 75 -8.20 19.71 -16.73
N ASN A 76 -7.94 20.44 -17.81
CA ASN A 76 -8.53 21.76 -18.03
C ASN A 76 -10.06 21.64 -18.00
N LEU A 77 -10.71 22.24 -16.98
CA LEU A 77 -12.18 22.24 -16.85
C LEU A 77 -12.89 22.78 -18.09
N GLY A 78 -12.25 23.67 -18.86
CA GLY A 78 -12.78 24.20 -20.12
C GLY A 78 -12.94 23.15 -21.21
N ASP A 79 -12.04 22.16 -21.27
CA ASP A 79 -12.06 21.10 -22.29
C ASP A 79 -13.13 20.04 -21.98
N ILE A 80 -13.45 19.83 -20.70
CA ILE A 80 -14.49 18.90 -20.25
C ILE A 80 -15.87 19.38 -20.71
N ASN A 81 -16.16 20.68 -20.58
CA ASN A 81 -17.48 21.22 -20.93
C ASN A 81 -17.77 21.10 -22.43
N ASN A 82 -16.77 21.31 -23.28
CA ASN A 82 -16.94 21.15 -24.73
C ASN A 82 -17.12 19.68 -25.12
N ARG A 83 -16.41 18.74 -24.48
CA ARG A 83 -16.56 17.29 -24.73
C ARG A 83 -17.94 16.77 -24.31
N ILE A 84 -18.39 17.12 -23.11
CA ILE A 84 -19.69 16.66 -22.58
C ILE A 84 -20.84 17.19 -23.44
N ILE A 85 -20.79 18.45 -23.89
CA ILE A 85 -21.87 19.04 -24.70
C ILE A 85 -21.94 18.36 -26.09
N THR A 86 -20.82 18.01 -26.71
CA THR A 86 -20.85 17.26 -27.99
C THR A 86 -21.27 15.80 -27.85
N GLU A 87 -20.98 15.15 -26.72
CA GLU A 87 -21.31 13.72 -26.49
C GLU A 87 -22.75 13.55 -25.99
N VAL A 88 -23.28 14.52 -25.22
CA VAL A 88 -24.65 14.49 -24.65
C VAL A 88 -25.68 15.14 -25.58
N LEU A 89 -25.31 16.14 -26.38
CA LEU A 89 -26.26 16.98 -27.13
C LEU A 89 -26.11 16.96 -28.67
N GLY A 90 -25.60 15.84 -29.24
CA GLY A 90 -26.09 15.26 -30.52
C GLY A 90 -25.16 15.31 -31.75
N PRO A 91 -25.49 14.62 -32.89
CA PRO A 91 -26.75 13.92 -33.22
C PRO A 91 -26.58 12.49 -33.81
N GLU A 92 -27.58 11.62 -33.57
CA GLU A 92 -27.85 10.37 -34.30
C GLU A 92 -26.80 9.24 -34.31
N SER A 93 -27.02 8.24 -33.47
CA SER A 93 -27.08 6.86 -33.96
C SER A 93 -28.01 6.03 -33.10
N SER A 94 -29.26 6.00 -33.53
CA SER A 94 -30.09 4.80 -33.62
C SER A 94 -29.32 3.49 -33.38
N GLN A 95 -29.26 3.03 -32.13
CA GLN A 95 -29.47 1.62 -31.82
C GLN A 95 -30.19 1.54 -30.48
N GLN A 96 -31.49 1.33 -30.62
CA GLN A 96 -32.35 0.66 -29.68
C GLN A 96 -31.60 -0.53 -29.04
N TYR A 97 -30.89 -0.28 -27.93
CA TYR A 97 -30.45 -1.34 -27.05
C TYR A 97 -31.69 -1.80 -26.30
N MET A 98 -32.35 -2.83 -26.83
CA MET A 98 -33.27 -3.62 -26.02
C MET A 98 -32.46 -4.15 -24.84
N PRO A 99 -32.74 -3.76 -23.58
CA PRO A 99 -32.09 -4.39 -22.45
C PRO A 99 -32.58 -5.83 -22.47
N THR A 100 -31.67 -6.75 -22.76
CA THR A 100 -31.99 -8.18 -22.77
C THR A 100 -32.23 -8.56 -21.32
N GLY A 101 -33.48 -8.41 -20.88
CA GLY A 101 -33.90 -8.70 -19.52
C GLY A 101 -33.73 -10.19 -19.26
N SER A 102 -32.97 -10.55 -18.23
CA SER A 102 -33.16 -11.82 -17.51
C SER A 102 -32.29 -11.95 -16.25
N GLN A 103 -31.07 -11.44 -16.21
CA GLN A 103 -30.18 -11.70 -15.06
C GLN A 103 -29.47 -10.44 -14.52
N ASP A 104 -28.76 -9.72 -15.39
CA ASP A 104 -27.94 -8.56 -14.97
C ASP A 104 -28.81 -7.41 -14.42
N GLN A 105 -29.99 -7.20 -14.99
CA GLN A 105 -30.92 -6.17 -14.52
C GLN A 105 -31.57 -6.53 -13.16
N ALA A 106 -31.82 -7.81 -12.92
CA ALA A 106 -32.37 -8.28 -11.65
C ALA A 106 -31.34 -8.18 -10.52
N GLU A 107 -30.06 -8.45 -10.80
CA GLU A 107 -28.97 -8.24 -9.84
C GLU A 107 -28.76 -6.76 -9.52
N VAL A 108 -28.78 -5.88 -10.52
CA VAL A 108 -28.71 -4.43 -10.30
C VAL A 108 -29.87 -3.94 -9.44
N GLN A 109 -31.09 -4.45 -9.66
CA GLN A 109 -32.24 -4.07 -8.85
C GLN A 109 -32.13 -4.60 -7.41
N ARG A 110 -31.72 -5.85 -7.22
CA ARG A 110 -31.50 -6.41 -5.88
C ARG A 110 -30.43 -5.66 -5.10
N LEU A 111 -29.35 -5.25 -5.75
CA LEU A 111 -28.32 -4.42 -5.13
C LEU A 111 -28.85 -3.03 -4.74
N ARG A 112 -29.70 -2.41 -5.58
CA ARG A 112 -30.38 -1.16 -5.22
C ARG A 112 -31.28 -1.34 -4.01
N ASP A 113 -32.07 -2.41 -3.97
CA ASP A 113 -32.99 -2.68 -2.86
C ASP A 113 -32.21 -2.97 -1.56
N GLN A 114 -31.08 -3.68 -1.64
CA GLN A 114 -30.19 -3.89 -0.50
C GLN A 114 -29.57 -2.59 0.00
N MET A 115 -29.08 -1.74 -0.90
CA MET A 115 -28.56 -0.42 -0.52
C MET A 115 -29.64 0.45 0.13
N ALA A 116 -30.86 0.44 -0.41
CA ALA A 116 -31.98 1.17 0.18
C ALA A 116 -32.31 0.64 1.59
N HIS A 117 -32.35 -0.68 1.76
CA HIS A 117 -32.61 -1.28 3.08
C HIS A 117 -31.51 -0.94 4.10
N MET A 118 -30.23 -0.99 3.71
CA MET A 118 -29.13 -0.58 4.59
C MET A 118 -29.19 0.90 4.94
N GLN A 119 -29.57 1.78 3.99
CA GLN A 119 -29.76 3.20 4.28
C GLN A 119 -30.88 3.42 5.29
N VAL A 120 -32.02 2.76 5.12
CA VAL A 120 -33.17 2.87 6.05
C VAL A 120 -32.77 2.39 7.44
N SER A 121 -32.12 1.23 7.56
CA SER A 121 -31.67 0.70 8.87
C SER A 121 -30.64 1.62 9.53
N THR A 122 -29.73 2.23 8.76
CA THR A 122 -28.74 3.17 9.29
C THR A 122 -29.40 4.44 9.82
N VAL A 123 -30.37 5.01 9.09
CA VAL A 123 -31.10 6.20 9.53
C VAL A 123 -31.90 5.91 10.79
N GLU A 124 -32.52 4.73 10.88
CA GLU A 124 -33.26 4.31 12.06
C GLU A 124 -32.35 4.15 13.29
N GLN A 125 -31.19 3.51 13.15
CA GLN A 125 -30.21 3.40 14.24
C GLN A 125 -29.69 4.76 14.72
N ILE A 126 -29.44 5.70 13.80
CA ILE A 126 -29.03 7.06 14.15
C ILE A 126 -30.14 7.76 14.95
N ALA A 127 -31.40 7.59 14.56
CA ALA A 127 -32.52 8.18 15.29
C ALA A 127 -32.62 7.61 16.71
N GLN A 128 -32.50 6.29 16.87
CA GLN A 128 -32.53 5.63 18.18
C GLN A 128 -31.39 6.11 19.09
N LEU A 129 -30.16 6.17 18.58
CA LEU A 129 -29.01 6.67 19.34
C LEU A 129 -29.18 8.13 19.77
N LYS A 130 -29.78 8.97 18.92
CA LYS A 130 -30.07 10.37 19.28
C LYS A 130 -31.11 10.48 20.39
N VAL A 131 -32.17 9.68 20.33
CA VAL A 131 -33.21 9.65 21.38
C VAL A 131 -32.62 9.15 22.70
N GLU A 132 -31.81 8.10 22.66
CA GLU A 132 -31.16 7.56 23.85
C GLU A 132 -30.14 8.55 24.46
N ALA A 133 -29.35 9.23 23.62
CA ALA A 133 -28.44 10.26 24.08
C ALA A 133 -29.18 11.42 24.77
N ALA A 134 -30.28 11.90 24.18
CA ALA A 134 -31.11 12.95 24.78
C ALA A 134 -31.77 12.51 26.09
N ALA A 135 -32.21 11.25 26.18
CA ALA A 135 -32.78 10.70 27.42
C ALA A 135 -31.73 10.64 28.54
N ARG A 136 -30.51 10.15 28.24
CA ARG A 136 -29.40 10.11 29.22
C ARG A 136 -28.97 11.50 29.65
N GLU A 137 -28.92 12.48 28.73
CA GLU A 137 -28.60 13.86 29.05
C GLU A 137 -29.66 14.48 29.98
N ALA A 138 -30.95 14.27 29.67
CA ALA A 138 -32.04 14.76 30.51
C ALA A 138 -32.02 14.13 31.91
N GLU A 139 -31.70 12.84 32.02
CA GLU A 139 -31.56 12.14 33.30
C GLU A 139 -30.36 12.65 34.11
N GLN A 140 -29.21 12.85 33.47
CA GLN A 140 -28.04 13.44 34.14
C GLN A 140 -28.32 14.87 34.61
N ASN A 141 -28.99 15.68 33.80
CA ASN A 141 -29.36 17.04 34.18
C ASN A 141 -30.34 17.07 35.36
N ARG A 142 -31.30 16.14 35.43
CA ARG A 142 -32.16 15.97 36.61
C ARG A 142 -31.35 15.65 37.86
N LYS A 143 -30.44 14.67 37.77
CA LYS A 143 -29.57 14.27 38.88
C LYS A 143 -28.66 15.40 39.36
N TYR A 144 -28.12 16.21 38.44
CA TYR A 144 -27.31 17.38 38.80
C TYR A 144 -28.14 18.45 39.53
N ASN A 145 -29.35 18.73 39.05
CA ASN A 145 -30.24 19.71 39.68
C ASN A 145 -30.74 19.28 41.07
N GLU A 146 -30.92 17.98 41.32
CA GLU A 146 -31.27 17.44 42.64
C GLU A 146 -30.12 17.53 43.65
N LEU A 147 -28.86 17.51 43.21
CA LEU A 147 -27.68 17.65 44.08
C LEU A 147 -27.32 19.11 44.38
N HIS A 148 -27.84 20.06 43.61
CA HIS A 148 -27.58 21.49 43.73
C HIS A 148 -28.81 22.30 44.21
N LEU A 149 -29.86 21.62 44.68
CA LEU A 149 -30.94 22.19 45.47
C LEU A 149 -30.65 22.05 46.98
#